data_AF-A0A732IQ52-F1
#
_entry.id   AF-A0A732IQ52-F1
#
_cell.length_a   1.000
_cell.length_b   1.000
_cell.length_c   1.000
_cell.angle_alpha   90.00
_cell.angle_beta   90.00
_cell.angle_gamma   90.00
#
_symmetry.space_group_name_H-M   'P 1'
#
loop_
_entity.id
_entity.type
_entity.pdbx_description
1 polymer ?
#
loop_
_entity_poly.entity_id
_entity_poly.type
_entity_poly.pdbx_seq_one_letter_code
_entity_poly.pdbx_strand_id
1 'polypeptide(L)'
;MRADKSLSPFEIRLYRHYRIVHGIRIALAFILTFLLVRLFSIPEGTWPLITLVVIMGPISFWGNVVPRAFERIGGTILGAALGLVALRLELFSLPLMLVWCAIAMFLCGWLALGKKPYQALLIGITLAVVVGAPAG
;
A
#
# COMPACT_ATOMS: atom_id res chain seq x y z
N MET A 1 -12.65 14.63 20.65
CA MET A 1 -13.09 13.74 21.75
C MET A 1 -13.68 14.63 22.82
N ARG A 2 -14.93 14.42 23.24
CA ARG A 2 -15.47 15.16 24.40
C ARG A 2 -14.76 14.62 25.65
N ALA A 3 -14.25 15.53 26.48
CA ALA A 3 -13.36 15.24 27.61
C ALA A 3 -14.09 14.66 28.85
N ASP A 4 -15.40 14.40 28.75
CA ASP A 4 -16.31 14.12 29.86
C ASP A 4 -16.86 12.67 29.89
N LYS A 5 -16.44 11.79 28.97
CA LYS A 5 -16.86 10.37 29.02
C LYS A 5 -15.96 9.57 29.97
N SER A 6 -16.57 9.00 31.01
CA SER A 6 -15.93 7.98 31.84
C SER A 6 -15.64 6.74 30.98
N LEU A 7 -14.37 6.35 30.92
CA LEU A 7 -13.93 5.14 30.22
C LEU A 7 -14.44 3.91 30.99
N SER A 8 -15.01 2.95 30.27
CA SER A 8 -15.42 1.68 30.86
C SER A 8 -14.20 0.88 31.36
N PRO A 9 -14.37 -0.02 32.33
CA PRO A 9 -13.30 -0.91 32.80
C PRO A 9 -12.66 -1.75 31.68
N PHE A 10 -13.44 -2.07 30.64
CA PHE A 10 -12.97 -2.77 29.44
C PHE A 10 -12.05 -1.88 28.59
N GLU A 11 -12.44 -0.63 28.34
CA GLU A 11 -11.63 0.34 27.61
C GLU A 11 -10.31 0.60 28.34
N ILE A 12 -10.34 0.77 29.67
CA ILE A 12 -9.13 0.96 30.49
C ILE A 12 -8.16 -0.23 30.34
N ARG A 13 -8.67 -1.48 30.34
CA ARG A 13 -7.85 -2.68 30.14
C ARG A 13 -7.28 -2.78 28.72
N LEU A 14 -8.06 -2.36 27.72
CA LEU A 14 -7.68 -2.32 26.31
C LEU A 14 -6.58 -1.28 26.06
N TYR A 15 -6.71 -0.08 26.63
CA TYR A 15 -5.70 0.98 26.57
C TYR A 15 -4.40 0.56 27.27
N ARG A 16 -4.49 -0.17 28.39
CA ARG A 16 -3.32 -0.67 29.13
C ARG A 16 -2.47 -1.67 28.34
N HIS A 17 -3.09 -2.50 27.49
CA HIS A 17 -2.38 -3.50 26.67
C HIS A 17 -2.54 -3.25 25.16
N TYR A 18 -2.67 -1.98 24.77
CA TYR A 18 -2.99 -1.59 23.40
C TYR A 18 -2.06 -2.23 22.35
N ARG A 19 -0.76 -2.37 22.64
CA ARG A 19 0.21 -3.01 21.73
C ARG A 19 -0.13 -4.48 21.46
N ILE A 20 -0.53 -5.23 22.49
CA ILE A 20 -0.91 -6.64 22.36
C ILE A 20 -2.20 -6.76 21.56
N VAL A 21 -3.19 -5.93 21.88
CA VAL A 21 -4.48 -5.90 21.17
C VAL A 21 -4.29 -5.56 19.69
N HIS A 22 -3.48 -4.54 19.38
CA HIS A 22 -3.17 -4.16 18.00
C HIS A 22 -2.44 -5.27 17.26
N GLY A 23 -1.46 -5.91 17.90
CA GLY A 23 -0.73 -7.05 17.34
C GLY A 23 -1.64 -8.24 17.01
N ILE A 24 -2.50 -8.64 17.95
CA ILE A 24 -3.50 -9.70 17.74
C ILE A 24 -4.44 -9.33 16.60
N ARG A 25 -4.91 -8.07 16.55
CA ARG A 25 -5.78 -7.58 15.47
C ARG A 25 -5.13 -7.72 14.09
N ILE A 26 -3.87 -7.31 13.94
CA ILE A 26 -3.13 -7.46 12.66
C ILE A 26 -2.93 -8.93 12.33
N ALA A 27 -2.55 -9.76 13.31
CA ALA A 27 -2.30 -11.19 13.08
C ALA A 27 -3.57 -11.92 12.60
N LEU A 28 -4.71 -11.69 13.28
CA LEU A 28 -5.99 -12.27 12.89
C LEU A 28 -6.43 -11.79 11.50
N ALA A 29 -6.29 -10.49 11.23
CA ALA A 29 -6.64 -9.92 9.93
C ALA A 29 -5.76 -10.53 8.82
N PHE A 30 -4.46 -10.66 9.04
CA PHE A 30 -3.53 -11.26 8.07
C PHE A 30 -3.86 -12.73 7.79
N ILE A 31 -4.07 -13.55 8.83
CA ILE A 31 -4.44 -14.96 8.68
C ILE A 31 -5.74 -15.08 7.91
N LEU A 32 -6.76 -14.29 8.26
CA LEU A 32 -8.04 -14.31 7.58
C LEU A 32 -7.89 -13.93 6.10
N THR A 33 -7.22 -12.83 5.78
CA THR A 33 -6.98 -12.41 4.40
C THR A 33 -6.18 -13.46 3.62
N PHE A 34 -5.16 -14.07 4.23
CA PHE A 34 -4.38 -15.13 3.61
C PHE A 34 -5.24 -16.36 3.28
N LEU A 35 -6.08 -16.80 4.23
CA LEU A 35 -6.99 -17.91 4.01
C LEU A 35 -8.00 -17.60 2.90
N LEU A 36 -8.57 -16.39 2.86
CA LEU A 36 -9.49 -15.97 1.81
C LEU A 36 -8.81 -15.95 0.44
N VAL A 37 -7.61 -15.35 0.34
CA VAL A 37 -6.82 -15.33 -0.89
C VAL A 37 -6.58 -16.74 -1.42
N ARG A 38 -6.21 -17.68 -0.53
CA ARG A 38 -5.94 -19.08 -0.88
C ARG A 38 -7.20 -19.83 -1.27
N LEU A 39 -8.27 -19.70 -0.48
CA LEU A 39 -9.54 -20.42 -0.70
C LEU A 39 -10.21 -19.99 -2.01
N PHE A 40 -10.18 -18.70 -2.32
CA PHE A 40 -10.75 -18.15 -3.55
C PHE A 40 -9.77 -18.14 -4.72
N SER A 41 -8.54 -18.65 -4.55
CA SER A 41 -7.50 -18.67 -5.58
C SER A 41 -7.34 -17.30 -6.26
N ILE A 42 -7.29 -16.24 -5.45
CA ILE A 42 -7.23 -14.87 -5.94
C ILE A 42 -5.90 -14.66 -6.66
N PRO A 43 -5.90 -14.29 -7.96
CA PRO A 43 -4.66 -14.00 -8.69
C PRO A 43 -3.95 -12.80 -8.05
N GLU A 44 -2.62 -12.81 -8.05
CA GLU A 44 -1.81 -11.73 -7.45
C GLU A 44 -2.15 -11.46 -5.96
N GLY A 45 -2.53 -12.52 -5.24
CA GLY A 45 -2.98 -12.50 -3.84
C GLY A 45 -2.01 -11.90 -2.82
N THR A 46 -0.75 -11.69 -3.22
CA THR A 46 0.27 -10.97 -2.44
C THR A 46 -0.14 -9.51 -2.19
N TRP A 47 -0.81 -8.86 -3.14
CA TRP A 47 -1.17 -7.45 -3.04
C TRP A 47 -2.20 -7.14 -1.93
N PRO A 48 -3.30 -7.89 -1.77
CA PRO A 48 -4.18 -7.77 -0.61
C PRO A 48 -3.46 -7.90 0.73
N LEU A 49 -2.49 -8.82 0.84
CA LEU A 49 -1.70 -9.01 2.07
C LEU A 49 -0.79 -7.81 2.36
N ILE A 50 -0.10 -7.30 1.33
CA ILE A 50 0.70 -6.07 1.44
C ILE A 50 -0.21 -4.88 1.83
N THR A 51 -1.42 -4.78 1.26
CA THR A 51 -2.40 -3.73 1.58
C THR A 51 -2.70 -3.73 3.06
N LEU A 52 -3.02 -4.90 3.59
CA LEU A 52 -3.39 -5.08 4.98
C LEU A 52 -2.28 -4.62 5.91
N VAL A 53 -1.06 -5.10 5.70
CA VAL A 53 0.09 -4.77 6.57
C VAL A 53 0.40 -3.27 6.51
N VAL A 54 0.41 -2.67 5.32
CA VAL A 54 0.84 -1.28 5.16
C VAL A 54 -0.20 -0.28 5.64
N ILE A 55 -1.48 -0.54 5.41
CA ILE A 55 -2.57 0.32 5.87
C ILE A 55 -2.80 0.15 7.38
N MET A 56 -2.70 -1.09 7.90
CA MET A 56 -2.97 -1.37 9.31
C MET A 56 -1.75 -1.27 10.23
N GLY A 57 -0.53 -1.10 9.70
CA GLY A 57 0.69 -0.97 10.50
C GLY A 57 0.59 0.14 11.54
N PRO A 58 0.29 1.40 11.13
CA PRO A 58 -0.07 2.47 12.06
C PRO A 58 -1.44 2.22 12.69
N ILE A 59 -1.73 2.94 13.78
CA ILE A 59 -3.05 2.90 14.43
C ILE A 59 -4.13 3.12 13.38
N SER A 60 -4.95 2.09 13.18
CA SER A 60 -5.91 2.02 12.06
C SER A 60 -7.28 2.42 12.57
N PHE A 61 -7.66 3.65 12.25
CA PHE A 61 -8.98 4.25 12.45
C PHE A 61 -9.40 4.96 11.15
N TRP A 62 -10.70 5.22 11.01
CA TRP A 62 -11.29 5.75 9.78
C TRP A 62 -10.56 6.96 9.19
N GLY A 63 -10.20 7.93 10.03
CA GLY A 63 -9.49 9.15 9.60
C GLY A 63 -8.08 8.94 9.04
N ASN A 64 -7.45 7.78 9.28
CA ASN A 64 -6.13 7.44 8.74
C ASN A 64 -6.24 6.38 7.62
N VAL A 65 -7.15 5.42 7.75
CA VAL A 65 -7.29 4.29 6.82
C VAL A 65 -7.88 4.72 5.48
N VAL A 66 -8.92 5.55 5.48
CA VAL A 66 -9.61 5.95 4.25
C VAL A 66 -8.71 6.76 3.32
N PRO A 67 -8.00 7.82 3.79
CA PRO A 67 -7.06 8.55 2.94
C PRO A 67 -5.97 7.64 2.37
N ARG A 68 -5.40 6.75 3.19
CA ARG A 68 -4.38 5.79 2.73
C ARG A 68 -4.92 4.81 1.69
N ALA A 69 -6.17 4.38 1.82
CA ALA A 69 -6.80 3.53 0.82
C ALA A 69 -6.91 4.26 -0.55
N PHE A 70 -7.29 5.54 -0.54
CA PHE A 70 -7.32 6.35 -1.77
C PHE A 70 -5.92 6.60 -2.35
N GLU A 71 -4.94 6.91 -1.50
CA GLU A 71 -3.54 7.03 -1.91
C GLU A 71 -3.03 5.73 -2.54
N ARG A 72 -3.49 4.58 -2.04
CA ARG A 72 -3.15 3.28 -2.61
C ARG A 72 -3.74 3.06 -3.98
N ILE A 73 -5.04 3.27 -4.12
CA ILE A 73 -5.73 3.16 -5.41
C ILE A 73 -5.08 4.09 -6.44
N GLY A 74 -4.88 5.36 -6.07
CA GLY A 74 -4.25 6.34 -6.95
C GLY A 74 -2.80 5.99 -7.30
N GLY A 75 -2.01 5.52 -6.33
CA GLY A 75 -0.62 5.13 -6.55
C GLY A 75 -0.49 3.92 -7.48
N THR A 76 -1.34 2.91 -7.30
CA THR A 76 -1.35 1.71 -8.15
C THR A 76 -1.79 2.03 -9.57
N ILE A 77 -2.86 2.81 -9.77
CA ILE A 77 -3.32 3.18 -11.12
C ILE A 77 -2.23 3.98 -11.87
N LEU A 78 -1.64 4.98 -11.21
CA LEU A 78 -0.61 5.81 -11.84
C LEU A 78 0.68 5.04 -12.10
N GLY A 79 1.14 4.22 -11.15
CA GLY A 79 2.33 3.39 -11.33
C GLY A 79 2.15 2.36 -12.43
N ALA A 80 0.97 1.74 -12.55
CA ALA A 80 0.66 0.82 -13.63
C ALA A 80 0.67 1.52 -14.99
N ALA A 81 0.07 2.71 -15.10
CA ALA A 81 0.09 3.49 -16.34
C ALA A 81 1.52 3.86 -16.76
N LEU A 82 2.36 4.31 -15.83
CA LEU A 82 3.77 4.63 -16.11
C LEU A 82 4.57 3.39 -16.52
N GLY A 83 4.31 2.24 -15.89
CA GLY A 83 4.93 0.96 -16.24
C GLY A 83 4.52 0.46 -17.62
N LEU A 84 3.24 0.57 -17.99
CA LEU A 84 2.77 0.21 -19.34
C LEU A 84 3.42 1.08 -20.42
N VAL A 85 3.60 2.38 -20.15
CA VAL A 85 4.37 3.26 -21.05
C VAL A 85 5.82 2.80 -21.14
N ALA A 86 6.46 2.44 -20.03
CA ALA A 86 7.83 1.93 -20.01
C ALA A 86 7.99 0.68 -20.88
N LEU A 87 7.11 -0.31 -20.73
CA LEU A 87 7.09 -1.53 -21.57
C LEU A 87 6.88 -1.19 -23.05
N ARG A 88 6.02 -0.21 -23.36
CA ARG A 88 5.83 0.24 -24.75
C ARG A 88 7.08 0.88 -25.35
N LEU A 89 7.85 1.62 -24.54
CA LEU A 89 9.12 2.22 -24.92
C LEU A 89 10.22 1.18 -25.10
N GLU A 90 10.21 0.10 -24.30
CA GLU A 90 11.15 -1.01 -24.42
C GLU A 90 11.10 -1.65 -25.82
N LEU A 91 9.88 -1.81 -26.37
CA LEU A 91 9.67 -2.31 -27.74
C LEU A 91 10.31 -1.42 -28.82
N PHE A 92 10.58 -0.15 -28.52
CA PHE A 92 11.28 0.75 -29.43
C PHE A 92 12.79 0.80 -29.13
N SER A 93 13.16 0.93 -27.85
CA SER A 93 14.55 1.11 -27.41
C SER A 93 14.67 0.97 -25.89
N LEU A 94 15.52 0.04 -25.45
CA LEU A 94 15.86 -0.13 -24.03
C LEU A 94 16.39 1.17 -23.37
N PRO A 95 17.33 1.93 -23.98
CA PRO A 95 17.73 3.24 -23.44
C PRO A 95 16.58 4.20 -23.18
N LEU A 96 15.58 4.24 -24.06
CA LEU A 96 14.44 5.15 -23.92
C LEU A 96 13.55 4.77 -22.73
N MET A 97 13.30 3.48 -22.56
CA MET A 97 12.64 2.93 -21.37
C MET A 97 13.40 3.29 -20.09
N LEU A 98 14.73 3.13 -20.07
CA LEU A 98 15.55 3.46 -18.90
C LEU A 98 15.46 4.95 -18.53
N VAL A 99 15.51 5.85 -19.53
CA VAL A 99 15.33 7.30 -19.31
C VAL A 99 13.94 7.59 -18.74
N TRP A 100 12.90 6.95 -19.28
CA TRP A 100 11.53 7.10 -18.77
C TRP A 100 11.40 6.64 -17.31
N CYS A 101 11.92 5.43 -17.00
CA CYS A 101 11.95 4.90 -15.65
C CYS A 101 12.74 5.81 -14.69
N ALA A 102 13.88 6.36 -15.12
CA ALA A 102 14.67 7.28 -14.32
C ALA A 102 13.89 8.56 -13.98
N ILE A 103 13.22 9.17 -14.97
CA ILE A 103 12.38 10.35 -14.77
C ILE A 103 11.21 10.02 -13.83
N ALA A 104 10.51 8.92 -14.06
CA ALA A 104 9.39 8.49 -13.24
C ALA A 104 9.81 8.23 -11.78
N MET A 105 10.92 7.54 -11.57
CA MET A 105 11.45 7.25 -10.22
C MET A 105 11.98 8.51 -9.52
N PHE A 106 12.59 9.44 -10.25
CA PHE A 106 12.97 10.75 -9.71
C PHE A 106 11.75 11.52 -9.22
N LEU A 107 10.68 11.59 -10.03
CA LEU A 107 9.43 12.22 -9.65
C LEU A 107 8.77 11.54 -8.45
N CYS A 108 8.78 10.20 -8.40
CA CYS A 108 8.30 9.45 -7.24
C CYS A 108 9.10 9.80 -5.97
N GLY A 109 10.43 9.84 -6.06
CA GLY A 109 11.31 10.21 -4.94
C GLY A 109 11.08 11.63 -4.46
N TRP A 110 10.90 12.57 -5.39
CA TRP A 110 10.55 13.96 -5.07
C TRP A 110 9.19 14.07 -4.37
N LEU A 111 8.15 13.43 -4.94
CA LEU A 111 6.80 13.43 -4.36
C LEU A 111 6.73 12.68 -3.02
N ALA A 112 7.62 11.71 -2.79
CA ALA A 112 7.73 10.98 -1.54
C ALA A 112 8.16 11.87 -0.36
N LEU A 113 8.75 13.05 -0.62
CA LEU A 113 9.05 14.06 0.41
C LEU A 113 7.94 15.12 0.53
N GLY A 114 6.87 15.00 -0.25
CA GLY A 114 5.75 15.95 -0.28
C GLY A 114 4.59 15.58 0.66
N LYS A 115 3.38 16.05 0.30
CA LYS A 115 2.16 15.90 1.13
C LYS A 115 1.57 14.49 1.13
N LYS A 116 1.81 13.69 0.08
CA LYS A 116 1.25 12.34 -0.11
C LYS A 116 2.36 11.30 -0.31
N PRO A 117 3.23 11.11 0.70
CA PRO A 117 4.42 10.27 0.57
C PRO A 117 4.07 8.81 0.25
N TYR A 118 2.97 8.30 0.81
CA TYR A 118 2.53 6.92 0.59
C TYR A 118 2.08 6.65 -0.84
N GLN A 119 1.33 7.59 -1.44
CA GLN A 119 0.94 7.50 -2.85
C GLN A 119 2.17 7.45 -3.75
N ALA A 120 3.14 8.34 -3.54
CA ALA A 120 4.37 8.40 -4.33
C ALA A 120 5.19 7.10 -4.28
N LEU A 121 5.32 6.51 -3.07
CA LEU A 121 5.98 5.21 -2.90
C LEU A 121 5.26 4.11 -3.70
N LEU A 122 3.92 4.10 -3.69
CA LEU A 122 3.15 3.09 -4.41
C LEU A 122 3.21 3.24 -5.93
N ILE A 123 3.35 4.46 -6.45
CA ILE A 123 3.62 4.67 -7.88
C ILE A 123 4.92 3.96 -8.26
N GLY A 124 6.00 4.21 -7.50
CA GLY A 124 7.32 3.60 -7.75
C GLY A 124 7.31 2.08 -7.63
N ILE A 125 6.70 1.53 -6.57
CA ILE A 125 6.60 0.06 -6.38
C ILE A 125 5.80 -0.57 -7.52
N THR A 126 4.67 0.03 -7.91
CA THR A 126 3.82 -0.54 -8.97
C THR A 126 4.51 -0.46 -10.32
N LEU A 127 5.19 0.66 -10.64
CA LEU A 127 6.03 0.77 -11.83
C LEU A 127 7.08 -0.33 -11.87
N ALA A 128 7.81 -0.55 -10.77
CA ALA A 128 8.84 -1.57 -10.69
C ALA A 128 8.29 -2.99 -10.90
N VAL A 129 7.10 -3.29 -10.35
CA VAL A 129 6.44 -4.58 -10.56
C VAL A 129 6.00 -4.77 -12.02
N VAL A 130 5.43 -3.74 -12.65
CA VAL A 130 4.98 -3.82 -14.06
C VAL A 130 6.17 -3.97 -15.01
N VAL A 131 7.24 -3.21 -14.79
CA VAL A 131 8.45 -3.26 -15.62
C VAL A 131 9.25 -4.55 -15.39
N GLY A 132 9.21 -5.11 -14.18
CA GLY A 132 9.88 -6.38 -13.86
C GLY A 132 9.12 -7.62 -14.32
N ALA A 133 7.91 -7.47 -14.88
CA ALA A 133 7.17 -8.59 -15.46
C ALA A 133 7.92 -9.10 -16.71
N PRO A 134 8.00 -10.42 -16.94
CA PRO A 134 8.60 -10.96 -18.15
C PRO A 134 7.97 -10.32 -19.40
N ALA A 135 8.81 -9.87 -20.35
CA ALA A 135 8.31 -9.51 -21.67
C ALA A 135 7.61 -10.74 -22.27
N GLY A 136 6.31 -10.58 -22.57
CA GLY A 136 5.47 -11.66 -23.09
C GLY A 136 5.89 -12.18 -24.45
#